data_AF-F4QAD6-F1
#
_entry.id   AF-F4QAD6-F1
#
_cell.length_a   1.000
_cell.length_b   1.000
_cell.length_c   1.000
_cell.angle_alpha   90.00
_cell.angle_beta   90.00
_cell.angle_gamma   90.00
#
_symmetry.space_group_name_H-M   'P 1'
#
loop_
_entity.id
_entity.type
_entity.pdbx_description
1 polymer ?
#
loop_
_entity_poly.entity_id
_entity_poly.type
_entity_poly.pdbx_seq_one_letter_code
_entity_poly.pdbx_strand_id
1 'polypeptide(L)'
;MVTNVSQNGKQLTISLTSSPVGWFQIQLFNNQEFVDIFDYCTSTMNSITCSLPSVGSCNSVSLWGSIGIGGPTVQKTSQFSCTVVAA
;
A
#
# COMPACT_ATOMS: atom_id res chain seq x y z
N MET A 1 -6.22 8.57 -5.80
CA MET A 1 -7.18 7.70 -5.08
C MET A 1 -6.87 6.26 -5.43
N VAL A 2 -6.96 5.31 -4.49
CA VAL A 2 -6.72 3.89 -4.81
C VAL A 2 -7.83 3.38 -5.73
N THR A 3 -7.46 2.79 -6.85
CA THR A 3 -8.40 2.24 -7.85
C THR A 3 -8.40 0.72 -7.86
N ASN A 4 -7.27 0.10 -7.55
CA ASN A 4 -7.13 -1.35 -7.50
C ASN A 4 -6.00 -1.73 -6.54
N VAL A 5 -6.13 -2.87 -5.89
CA VAL A 5 -5.07 -3.55 -5.15
C VAL A 5 -5.04 -4.99 -5.62
N SER A 6 -3.92 -5.40 -6.20
CA SER A 6 -3.71 -6.76 -6.69
C SER A 6 -2.44 -7.34 -6.10
N GLN A 7 -2.47 -8.63 -5.75
CA GLN A 7 -1.30 -9.35 -5.30
C GLN A 7 -0.94 -10.46 -6.29
N ASN A 8 0.34 -10.57 -6.62
CA ASN A 8 0.91 -11.68 -7.36
C ASN A 8 2.07 -12.27 -6.56
N GLY A 9 1.80 -13.37 -5.85
CA GLY A 9 2.76 -13.98 -4.93
C GLY A 9 3.20 -12.98 -3.85
N LYS A 10 4.49 -12.65 -3.83
CA LYS A 10 5.11 -11.71 -2.89
C LYS A 10 5.03 -10.24 -3.33
N GLN A 11 4.50 -9.97 -4.51
CA GLN A 11 4.37 -8.63 -5.05
C GLN A 11 2.96 -8.08 -4.84
N LEU A 12 2.85 -6.90 -4.25
CA LEU A 12 1.62 -6.14 -4.13
C LEU A 12 1.66 -4.95 -5.08
N THR A 13 0.61 -4.74 -5.86
CA THR A 13 0.46 -3.60 -6.75
C THR A 13 -0.78 -2.82 -6.36
N ILE A 14 -0.59 -1.55 -6.02
CA ILE A 14 -1.65 -0.61 -5.66
C ILE A 14 -1.76 0.39 -6.79
N SER A 15 -2.84 0.34 -7.56
CA SER A 15 -3.14 1.30 -8.61
C SER A 15 -3.78 2.55 -8.02
N LEU A 16 -3.36 3.72 -8.51
CA LEU A 16 -3.80 5.02 -8.04
C LEU A 16 -4.32 5.85 -9.24
N THR A 17 -5.36 6.65 -9.01
CA THR A 17 -5.62 7.80 -9.88
C THR A 17 -4.44 8.76 -9.79
N SER A 18 -3.95 9.23 -10.94
CA SER A 18 -2.84 10.19 -11.04
C SER A 18 -3.05 11.35 -10.07
N SER A 19 -2.13 11.51 -9.13
CA SER A 19 -2.15 12.57 -8.12
C SER A 19 -0.74 12.77 -7.60
N PRO A 20 -0.27 14.02 -7.40
CA PRO A 20 1.05 14.31 -6.85
C PRO A 20 1.05 14.09 -5.32
N VAL A 21 0.90 12.83 -4.91
CA VAL A 21 0.98 12.44 -3.50
C VAL A 21 2.37 11.86 -3.23
N GLY A 22 3.08 12.47 -2.28
CA GLY A 22 4.28 11.87 -1.69
C GLY A 22 3.85 10.89 -0.61
N TRP A 23 3.82 9.59 -0.93
CA TRP A 23 3.54 8.55 0.05
C TRP A 23 4.75 8.34 0.95
N PHE A 24 4.52 8.24 2.26
CA PHE A 24 5.59 8.06 3.26
C PHE A 24 5.32 6.91 4.23
N GLN A 25 4.15 6.28 4.17
CA GLN A 25 3.81 5.11 4.99
C GLN A 25 2.73 4.28 4.30
N ILE A 26 2.92 2.95 4.25
CA ILE A 26 2.00 2.01 3.59
C ILE A 26 1.86 0.80 4.51
N GLN A 27 0.66 0.58 5.03
CA GLN A 27 0.40 -0.45 6.03
C GLN A 27 -0.57 -1.50 5.51
N LEU A 28 -0.25 -2.77 5.75
CA LEU A 28 -1.22 -3.86 5.68
C LEU A 28 -1.88 -4.01 7.04
N PHE A 29 -3.19 -4.24 7.05
CA PHE A 29 -3.93 -4.51 8.27
C PHE A 29 -4.45 -5.95 8.27
N ASN A 30 -4.19 -6.66 9.36
CA ASN A 30 -4.59 -8.05 9.57
C ASN A 30 -5.12 -8.22 10.98
N ASN A 31 -6.42 -8.49 11.14
CA ASN A 31 -7.02 -8.93 12.41
C ASN A 31 -6.39 -8.27 13.67
N GLN A 32 -6.34 -6.93 13.70
CA GLN A 32 -5.84 -6.05 14.79
C GLN A 32 -4.36 -5.64 14.73
N GLU A 33 -3.58 -6.11 13.76
CA GLU A 33 -2.17 -5.72 13.60
C GLU A 33 -1.96 -4.87 12.33
N PHE A 34 -1.16 -3.81 12.47
CA PHE A 34 -0.67 -3.01 11.35
C PHE A 34 0.79 -3.37 11.06
N VAL A 35 1.06 -3.78 9.83
CA VAL A 35 2.41 -4.06 9.34
C VAL A 35 2.76 -2.98 8.35
N ASP A 36 3.76 -2.16 8.67
CA ASP A 36 4.30 -1.19 7.71
C ASP A 36 5.17 -1.92 6.68
N ILE A 37 4.90 -1.62 5.41
CA ILE A 37 5.57 -2.21 4.26
C ILE A 37 6.21 -1.15 3.37
N PHE A 38 6.22 0.12 3.79
CA PHE A 38 6.72 1.24 2.98
C PHE A 38 8.14 1.01 2.43
N ASP A 39 9.04 0.47 3.26
CA ASP A 39 10.44 0.19 2.88
C ASP A 39 10.58 -0.85 1.76
N TYR A 40 9.54 -1.64 1.51
CA TYR A 40 9.50 -2.63 0.42
C TYR A 40 8.83 -2.08 -0.84
N CYS A 41 8.39 -0.82 -0.84
CA CYS A 41 7.57 -0.23 -1.88
C CYS A 41 8.34 0.77 -2.74
N THR A 42 7.95 0.82 -4.01
CA THR A 42 8.37 1.83 -4.98
C THR A 42 7.13 2.50 -5.55
N SER A 43 7.10 3.83 -5.55
CA SER A 43 5.97 4.62 -6.04
C SER A 43 6.29 5.24 -7.40
N THR A 44 5.34 5.15 -8.32
CA THR A 44 5.25 5.98 -9.52
C THR A 44 4.08 6.97 -9.35
N MET A 45 3.80 7.77 -10.38
CA MET A 45 2.67 8.71 -10.37
C MET A 45 1.30 8.00 -10.25
N ASN A 46 1.18 6.77 -10.76
CA ASN A 46 -0.10 6.06 -10.90
C ASN A 46 -0.13 4.69 -10.22
N SER A 47 0.98 4.25 -9.64
CA SER A 47 1.06 2.94 -8.99
C SER A 47 2.06 2.92 -7.87
N ILE A 48 1.85 2.02 -6.92
CA ILE A 48 2.84 1.63 -5.93
C ILE A 48 3.03 0.13 -6.06
N THR A 49 4.28 -0.30 -6.17
CA THR A 49 4.64 -1.72 -6.24
C THR A 49 5.50 -2.06 -5.03
N CYS A 50 5.07 -3.04 -4.25
CA CYS A 50 5.78 -3.51 -3.06
C CYS A 50 6.22 -4.96 -3.24
N SER A 51 7.49 -5.24 -2.95
CA SER A 51 8.08 -6.58 -3.02
C SER A 51 8.36 -7.09 -1.61
N LEU A 52 7.44 -7.86 -1.06
CA LEU A 52 7.44 -8.27 0.34
C LEU A 52 8.27 -9.56 0.53
N PRO A 53 9.05 -9.71 1.61
CA PRO A 53 9.78 -10.95 1.88
C PRO A 53 8.84 -12.13 2.19
N SER A 54 7.72 -11.83 2.83
CA SER A 54 6.60 -12.72 3.12
C SER A 54 5.30 -11.91 3.12
N VAL A 55 4.18 -12.57 2.83
CA VAL A 55 2.84 -11.94 2.89
C VAL A 55 1.99 -12.72 3.87
N GLY A 56 1.72 -12.14 5.04
CA GLY A 56 0.74 -12.66 5.98
C GLY A 56 -0.69 -12.47 5.48
N SER A 57 -1.68 -13.00 6.21
CA SER A 57 -3.07 -12.63 5.92
C SER A 57 -3.24 -11.12 6.11
N CYS A 58 -4.09 -10.49 5.32
CA CYS A 58 -4.45 -9.07 5.49
C CYS A 58 -5.86 -8.86 4.92
N ASN A 59 -6.53 -7.81 5.39
CA ASN A 59 -7.91 -7.49 5.01
C ASN A 59 -8.03 -6.09 4.41
N SER A 60 -7.02 -5.24 4.62
CA SER A 60 -6.94 -3.93 3.97
C SER A 60 -5.52 -3.44 3.85
N VAL A 61 -5.32 -2.47 2.96
CA VAL A 61 -4.11 -1.67 2.85
C VAL A 61 -4.45 -0.21 3.12
N SER A 62 -3.61 0.46 3.91
CA SER A 62 -3.71 1.88 4.21
C SER A 62 -2.46 2.62 3.74
N LEU A 63 -2.66 3.74 3.07
CA LEU A 63 -1.61 4.59 2.54
C LEU A 63 -1.70 5.97 3.17
N TRP A 64 -0.58 6.48 3.63
CA TRP A 64 -0.43 7.82 4.17
C TRP A 64 0.57 8.60 3.33
N GLY A 65 0.18 9.82 2.96
CA GLY A 65 0.99 10.69 2.14
C GLY A 65 0.61 12.15 2.30
N SER A 66 1.33 13.04 1.63
CA SER A 66 0.98 14.46 1.55
C SER A 66 0.73 14.88 0.10
N ILE A 67 -0.26 15.75 -0.11
CA ILE A 67 -0.50 16.34 -1.43
C ILE A 67 0.45 17.53 -1.60
N GLY A 68 1.52 17.36 -2.37
CA GLY A 68 2.54 18.40 -2.56
C GLY A 68 3.42 18.65 -1.33
N ILE A 69 4.49 19.44 -1.52
CA ILE A 69 5.43 19.77 -0.45
C ILE A 69 4.73 20.68 0.57
N GLY A 70 4.63 20.23 1.83
CA GLY A 70 3.99 20.99 2.91
C GLY A 70 2.45 21.04 2.85
N GLY A 71 1.83 20.27 1.96
CA GLY A 71 0.37 20.20 1.86
C GLY A 71 -0.27 19.26 2.89
N PRO A 72 -1.61 19.11 2.85
CA PRO A 72 -2.35 18.31 3.82
C PRO A 72 -1.97 16.82 3.71
N THR A 73 -1.89 16.18 4.88
CA THR A 73 -1.79 14.73 4.97
C THR A 73 -3.08 14.09 4.48
N VAL A 74 -2.95 13.05 3.68
CA VAL A 74 -4.04 12.22 3.20
C VAL A 74 -3.84 10.78 3.64
N GLN A 75 -4.92 10.19 4.10
CA GLN A 75 -5.02 8.75 4.34
C GLN A 75 -5.95 8.14 3.29
N LYS A 76 -5.56 6.99 2.75
CA LYS A 76 -6.40 6.18 1.86
C LYS A 76 -6.35 4.73 2.30
N THR A 77 -7.51 4.15 2.57
CA THR A 77 -7.65 2.74 2.91
C THR A 77 -8.43 2.04 1.82
N SER A 78 -7.93 0.89 1.37
CA SER A 78 -8.62 0.01 0.42
C SER A 78 -8.76 -1.37 1.06
N GLN A 79 -9.98 -1.91 1.03
CA GLN A 79 -10.24 -3.28 1.46
C GLN A 79 -9.70 -4.24 0.39
N PHE A 80 -8.92 -5.24 0.81
CA PHE A 80 -8.28 -6.23 -0.05
C PHE A 80 -7.83 -7.40 0.82
N SER A 81 -8.06 -8.64 0.36
CA SER A 81 -7.63 -9.83 1.08
C SER A 81 -6.29 -10.33 0.55
N CYS A 82 -5.25 -10.29 1.38
CA CYS A 82 -3.96 -10.88 1.02
C CYS A 82 -4.07 -12.41 0.93
N THR A 83 -3.43 -12.99 -0.06
CA THR A 83 -3.14 -14.42 -0.12
C THR A 83 -1.87 -14.69 0.68
N VAL A 84 -1.93 -15.63 1.62
CA VAL A 84 -0.75 -15.98 2.44
C VAL A 84 0.32 -16.60 1.55
N VAL A 85 1.53 -16.04 1.60
CA VAL A 85 2.71 -16.56 0.90
C VAL A 85 3.86 -16.65 1.89
N ALA A 86 4.18 -17.88 2.30
CA ALA A 86 5.30 -18.18 3.18
C ALA A 86 6.65 -18.00 2.47
N ALA A 87 7.72 -17.84 3.27
CA ALA A 87 9.08 -17.62 2.79
C ALA A 87 9.62 -18.80 1.98
#